data_AF-A0A9E2QFR2-F1
#
_entry.id   AF-A0A9E2QFR2-F1
#
_cell.length_a   1.000
_cell.length_b   1.000
_cell.length_c   1.000
_cell.angle_alpha   90.00
_cell.angle_beta   90.00
_cell.angle_gamma   90.00
#
_symmetry.space_group_name_H-M   'P 1'
#
loop_
_entity.id
_entity.type
_entity.pdbx_description
1 polymer ?
#
loop_
_entity_poly.entity_id
_entity_poly.type
_entity_poly.pdbx_seq_one_letter_code
_entity_poly.pdbx_strand_id
1 'polypeptide(L)'
;RRFTSYEHIEEIPIMIIKKDGRREVFNREKVGAGMKRACEKRNISINVIEEFIEDLERDLRETGEKEIPSSTIGERVMAKLHEIDDVAYVRFASVYREFKDVNDFVSELKNLLSKQ
;
A
#
# COMPACT_ATOMS: atom_id res chain seq x y z
N ARG A 1 19.73 -32.78 -33.10
CA ARG A 1 19.88 -32.53 -31.65
C ARG A 1 18.67 -31.71 -31.20
N ARG A 2 17.92 -32.17 -30.18
CA ARG A 2 16.72 -31.51 -29.65
C ARG A 2 17.12 -30.24 -28.89
N PHE A 3 16.49 -29.12 -29.20
CA PHE A 3 16.56 -27.89 -28.41
C PHE A 3 15.49 -28.00 -27.31
N THR A 4 15.90 -28.01 -26.04
CA THR A 4 14.98 -27.83 -24.92
C THR A 4 14.82 -26.33 -24.72
N SER A 5 13.70 -25.76 -25.19
CA SER A 5 13.28 -24.44 -24.74
C SER A 5 12.91 -24.57 -23.27
N TYR A 6 13.74 -24.02 -22.39
CA TYR A 6 13.32 -23.73 -21.02
C TYR A 6 12.19 -22.70 -21.16
N GLU A 7 10.95 -23.11 -20.95
CA GLU A 7 9.83 -22.21 -20.75
C GLU A 7 10.15 -21.40 -19.48
N HIS A 8 10.81 -20.25 -19.63
CA HIS A 8 10.76 -19.24 -18.60
C HIS A 8 9.31 -18.79 -18.54
N ILE A 9 8.63 -19.13 -17.44
CA ILE A 9 7.39 -18.48 -17.07
C ILE A 9 7.77 -17.01 -16.85
N GLU A 10 7.62 -16.19 -17.88
CA GLU A 10 7.72 -14.74 -17.73
C GLU A 10 6.55 -14.32 -16.84
N GLU A 11 6.84 -14.07 -15.56
CA GLU A 11 5.87 -13.45 -14.67
C GLU A 11 5.53 -12.07 -15.23
N ILE A 12 4.27 -11.90 -15.63
CA ILE A 12 3.77 -10.62 -16.11
C ILE A 12 3.85 -9.64 -14.93
N PRO A 13 4.59 -8.54 -15.05
CA PRO A 13 4.71 -7.58 -13.96
C PRO A 13 3.36 -6.90 -13.70
N ILE A 14 3.04 -6.68 -12.42
CA ILE A 14 1.89 -5.87 -12.02
C ILE A 14 2.20 -4.41 -12.30
N MET A 15 1.34 -3.74 -13.06
CA MET A 15 1.46 -2.31 -13.35
C MET A 15 0.56 -1.51 -12.42
N ILE A 16 1.07 -0.43 -11.86
CA ILE A 16 0.35 0.48 -10.98
C ILE A 16 0.03 1.77 -11.72
N ILE A 17 -1.27 2.09 -11.82
CA ILE A 17 -1.76 3.34 -12.40
C ILE A 17 -1.78 4.41 -11.31
N LYS A 18 -0.95 5.43 -11.46
CA LYS A 18 -0.88 6.59 -10.56
C LYS A 18 -2.05 7.54 -10.75
N LYS A 19 -2.29 8.42 -9.77
CA LYS A 19 -3.33 9.47 -9.82
C LYS A 19 -3.18 10.38 -11.05
N ASP A 20 -1.95 10.61 -11.52
CA ASP A 20 -1.63 11.39 -12.72
C ASP A 20 -1.71 10.58 -14.03
N GLY A 21 -2.17 9.33 -13.98
CA GLY A 21 -2.30 8.43 -15.12
C GLY A 21 -0.99 7.73 -15.54
N ARG A 22 0.15 8.04 -14.91
CA ARG A 22 1.40 7.34 -15.19
C ARG A 22 1.31 5.89 -14.73
N ARG A 23 2.00 5.00 -15.46
CA ARG A 23 2.14 3.59 -15.12
C ARG A 23 3.55 3.33 -14.60
N GLU A 24 3.65 2.66 -13.47
CA GLU A 24 4.92 2.16 -12.95
C GLU A 24 4.78 0.69 -12.56
N VAL A 25 5.86 -0.09 -12.64
CA VAL A 25 5.86 -1.45 -12.11
C VAL A 25 5.65 -1.40 -10.59
N PHE A 26 4.86 -2.31 -10.04
CA PHE A 26 4.70 -2.47 -8.60
C PHE A 26 6.07 -2.59 -7.93
N ASN A 27 6.31 -1.78 -6.90
CA ASN A 27 7.56 -1.75 -6.17
C ASN A 27 7.27 -1.91 -4.67
N ARG A 28 7.61 -3.09 -4.15
CA ARG A 28 7.44 -3.44 -2.73
C ARG A 28 8.22 -2.53 -1.77
N GLU A 29 9.43 -2.12 -2.16
CA GLU A 29 10.27 -1.25 -1.34
C GLU A 29 9.65 0.13 -1.16
N LYS A 30 8.97 0.63 -2.21
CA LYS A 30 8.26 1.92 -2.17
C LYS A 30 7.10 1.90 -1.18
N VAL A 31 6.33 0.81 -1.16
CA VAL A 31 5.24 0.62 -0.19
C VAL A 31 5.82 0.52 1.23
N GLY A 32 6.85 -0.31 1.42
CA GLY A 32 7.49 -0.47 2.72
C GLY A 32 8.13 0.81 3.25
N ALA A 33 8.75 1.62 2.40
CA ALA A 33 9.29 2.92 2.80
C ALA A 33 8.17 3.87 3.25
N GLY A 34 7.02 3.87 2.58
CA GLY A 34 5.85 4.65 2.97
C GLY A 34 5.31 4.25 4.34
N MET A 35 5.14 2.95 4.59
CA MET A 35 4.70 2.43 5.88
C MET A 35 5.71 2.69 6.99
N LYS A 36 7.00 2.45 6.75
CA LYS A 36 8.07 2.71 7.75
C LYS A 36 8.09 4.16 8.20
N ARG A 37 7.87 5.11 7.27
CA ARG A 37 7.74 6.54 7.61
C ARG A 37 6.50 6.83 8.46
N ALA A 38 5.36 6.22 8.14
CA ALA A 38 4.15 6.38 8.95
C ALA A 38 4.34 5.84 10.39
N CYS A 39 5.01 4.69 10.50
CA CYS A 39 5.29 3.98 11.76
C CYS A 39 6.48 4.55 12.56
N GLU A 40 7.09 5.66 12.16
CA GLU A 40 8.30 6.18 12.82
C GLU A 40 8.05 6.48 14.32
N LYS A 41 8.94 6.03 15.21
CA LYS A 41 8.79 6.19 16.68
C LYS A 41 7.51 5.53 17.25
N ARG A 42 6.93 4.55 16.54
CA ARG A 42 5.88 3.67 17.06
C ARG A 42 6.50 2.31 17.43
N ASN A 43 5.87 1.61 18.37
CA ASN A 43 6.30 0.27 18.77
C ASN A 43 5.70 -0.79 17.83
N ILE A 44 6.08 -0.71 16.54
CA ILE A 44 5.60 -1.61 15.49
C ILE A 44 6.80 -2.39 14.97
N SER A 45 6.70 -3.72 14.99
CA SER A 45 7.76 -4.59 14.47
C SER A 45 7.89 -4.43 12.95
N ILE A 46 9.12 -4.45 12.46
CA ILE A 46 9.41 -4.45 11.01
C ILE A 46 8.77 -5.67 10.35
N ASN A 47 8.72 -6.82 11.03
CA ASN A 47 8.11 -8.03 10.50
C ASN A 47 6.64 -7.83 10.14
N VAL A 48 5.88 -7.05 10.92
CA VAL A 48 4.46 -6.74 10.63
C VAL A 48 4.32 -5.99 9.31
N ILE A 49 5.28 -5.11 8.99
CA ILE A 49 5.29 -4.36 7.73
C ILE A 49 5.68 -5.29 6.58
N GLU A 50 6.66 -6.17 6.78
CA GLU A 50 7.12 -7.12 5.76
C GLU A 50 6.05 -8.15 5.41
N GLU A 51 5.42 -8.76 6.42
CA GLU A 51 4.29 -9.69 6.26
C GLU A 51 3.14 -9.02 5.49
N PHE A 52 2.75 -7.80 5.86
CA PHE A 52 1.71 -7.08 5.12
C PHE A 52 2.08 -6.83 3.65
N ILE A 53 3.35 -6.52 3.35
CA ILE A 53 3.78 -6.27 1.97
C ILE A 53 3.74 -7.57 1.15
N GLU A 54 4.11 -8.69 1.76
CA GLU A 54 4.02 -10.01 1.12
C GLU A 54 2.58 -10.41 0.83
N ASP A 55 1.68 -10.23 1.80
CA ASP A 55 0.25 -10.46 1.62
C ASP A 55 -0.33 -9.54 0.54
N LEU A 56 0.04 -8.25 0.57
CA LEU A 56 -0.38 -7.29 -0.45
C LEU A 56 0.08 -7.72 -1.84
N GLU A 57 1.35 -8.07 -2.02
CA GLU A 57 1.88 -8.51 -3.31
C GLU A 57 1.17 -9.77 -3.81
N ARG A 58 0.96 -10.75 -2.91
CA ARG A 58 0.25 -11.98 -3.23
C ARG A 58 -1.17 -11.70 -3.68
N ASP A 59 -1.92 -10.90 -2.92
CA ASP A 59 -3.29 -10.56 -3.27
C ASP A 59 -3.38 -9.80 -4.59
N LEU A 60 -2.44 -8.87 -4.86
CA LEU A 60 -2.38 -8.14 -6.13
C LEU A 60 -2.16 -9.08 -7.32
N ARG A 61 -1.44 -10.19 -7.12
CA ARG A 61 -1.26 -11.24 -8.14
C ARG A 61 -2.51 -12.10 -8.29
N GLU A 62 -3.16 -12.43 -7.18
CA GLU A 62 -4.39 -13.25 -7.15
C GLU A 62 -5.58 -12.57 -7.84
N THR A 63 -5.62 -11.24 -7.95
CA THR A 63 -6.66 -10.53 -8.72
C THR A 63 -6.64 -10.89 -10.21
N GLY A 64 -5.50 -11.32 -10.75
CA GLY A 64 -5.30 -11.52 -12.19
C GLY A 64 -5.28 -10.24 -13.03
N GLU A 65 -5.36 -9.06 -12.39
CA GLU A 65 -5.34 -7.77 -13.07
C GLU A 65 -3.91 -7.37 -13.45
N LYS A 66 -3.73 -6.93 -14.71
CA LYS A 66 -2.43 -6.45 -15.19
C LYS A 66 -2.13 -5.01 -14.76
N GLU A 67 -3.17 -4.19 -14.61
CA GLU A 67 -3.06 -2.79 -14.22
C GLU A 67 -3.96 -2.52 -13.02
N ILE A 68 -3.39 -2.05 -11.93
CA ILE A 68 -4.08 -1.82 -10.67
C ILE A 68 -3.96 -0.34 -10.29
N PRO A 69 -5.05 0.34 -9.91
CA PRO A 69 -4.99 1.70 -9.41
C PRO A 69 -4.11 1.81 -8.16
N SER A 70 -3.31 2.87 -8.08
CA SER A 70 -2.52 3.17 -6.88
C SER A 70 -3.37 3.43 -5.63
N SER A 71 -4.64 3.78 -5.80
CA SER A 71 -5.61 3.90 -4.70
C SER A 71 -5.85 2.58 -3.98
N THR A 72 -5.93 1.46 -4.72
CA THR A 72 -6.12 0.12 -4.14
C THR A 72 -5.02 -0.21 -3.13
N ILE A 73 -3.76 0.12 -3.46
CA ILE A 73 -2.62 -0.06 -2.54
C ILE A 73 -2.75 0.86 -1.33
N GLY A 74 -3.06 2.15 -1.56
CA GLY A 74 -3.19 3.13 -0.49
C GLY A 74 -4.29 2.78 0.51
N GLU A 75 -5.43 2.30 0.03
CA GLU A 75 -6.55 1.85 0.85
C GLU A 75 -6.18 0.63 1.70
N ARG A 76 -5.46 -0.34 1.12
CA ARG A 76 -4.96 -1.53 1.83
C ARG A 76 -3.97 -1.16 2.94
N VAL A 77 -3.06 -0.24 2.64
CA VAL A 77 -2.11 0.29 3.64
C VAL A 77 -2.86 1.03 4.74
N MET A 78 -3.84 1.88 4.39
CA MET A 78 -4.67 2.58 5.38
C MET A 78 -5.43 1.61 6.28
N ALA A 79 -6.06 0.59 5.72
CA ALA A 79 -6.76 -0.43 6.50
C ALA A 79 -5.81 -1.12 7.49
N LYS A 80 -4.64 -1.57 7.03
CA LYS A 80 -3.65 -2.20 7.91
C LYS A 80 -3.17 -1.26 9.01
N LEU A 81 -2.87 0.00 8.67
CA LEU A 81 -2.42 0.98 9.67
C LEU A 81 -3.50 1.29 10.70
N HIS A 82 -4.77 1.34 10.29
CA HIS A 82 -5.91 1.53 11.20
C HIS A 82 -6.07 0.36 12.18
N GLU A 83 -5.69 -0.85 11.79
CA GLU A 83 -5.72 -2.02 12.68
C GLU A 83 -4.58 -2.01 13.71
N ILE A 84 -3.39 -1.54 13.31
CA ILE A 84 -2.18 -1.68 14.14
C ILE A 84 -1.86 -0.45 14.98
N ASP A 85 -2.15 0.77 14.50
CA ASP A 85 -1.81 2.01 15.20
C ASP A 85 -2.51 3.26 14.62
N ASP A 86 -3.37 3.89 15.40
CA ASP A 86 -4.11 5.10 15.01
C ASP A 86 -3.18 6.26 14.60
N VAL A 87 -2.04 6.43 15.28
CA VAL A 87 -1.11 7.54 14.98
C VAL A 87 -0.41 7.32 13.64
N ALA A 88 0.02 6.09 13.35
CA ALA A 88 0.59 5.72 12.06
C ALA A 88 -0.44 5.86 10.94
N TYR A 89 -1.69 5.44 11.17
CA TYR A 89 -2.80 5.66 10.24
C TYR A 89 -2.93 7.15 9.88
N VAL A 90 -3.02 8.01 10.89
CA VAL A 90 -3.21 9.45 10.71
C VAL A 90 -2.06 10.09 9.90
N ARG A 91 -0.81 9.67 10.17
CA ARG A 91 0.37 10.15 9.42
C ARG A 91 0.38 9.69 7.97
N PHE A 92 -0.07 8.48 7.70
CA PHE A 92 -0.17 8.00 6.32
C PHE A 92 -1.32 8.70 5.59
N ALA A 93 -2.48 8.80 6.24
CA ALA A 93 -3.67 9.45 5.71
C ALA A 93 -3.40 10.92 5.33
N SER A 94 -2.57 11.63 6.09
CA SER A 94 -2.22 13.03 5.80
C SER A 94 -1.53 13.23 4.46
N VAL A 95 -0.76 12.24 4.01
CA VAL A 95 -0.11 12.25 2.69
C VAL A 95 -1.03 11.68 1.62
N TYR A 96 -1.75 10.59 1.92
CA TYR A 96 -2.55 9.88 0.93
C TYR A 96 -3.80 10.65 0.48
N ARG A 97 -4.52 11.25 1.45
CA ARG A 97 -5.79 11.95 1.19
C ARG A 97 -5.63 13.40 0.74
N GLU A 98 -4.40 13.94 0.72
CA GLU A 98 -4.11 15.32 0.29
C GLU A 98 -5.10 16.32 0.91
N PHE A 99 -5.26 16.28 2.25
CA PHE A 99 -6.22 17.13 2.94
C PHE A 99 -5.98 18.60 2.56
N LYS A 100 -7.05 19.25 2.10
CA LYS A 100 -6.98 20.64 1.60
C LYS A 100 -6.83 21.63 2.74
N ASP A 101 -7.44 21.32 3.88
CA ASP A 101 -7.37 22.14 5.08
C ASP A 101 -7.33 21.32 6.39
N VAL A 102 -7.06 22.01 7.49
CA VAL A 102 -6.97 21.40 8.83
C VAL A 102 -8.35 20.92 9.31
N ASN A 103 -9.46 21.49 8.83
CA ASN A 103 -10.80 21.09 9.23
C ASN A 103 -11.19 19.74 8.61
N ASP A 104 -10.79 19.46 7.37
CA ASP A 104 -10.92 18.16 6.71
C ASP A 104 -10.20 17.08 7.53
N PHE A 105 -8.98 17.40 7.99
CA PHE A 105 -8.20 16.51 8.85
C PHE A 105 -8.87 16.24 10.20
N VAL A 106 -9.35 17.29 10.88
CA VAL A 106 -10.08 17.15 12.16
C VAL A 106 -11.39 16.37 11.98
N SER A 107 -12.08 16.54 10.86
CA SER A 107 -13.30 15.80 10.54
C SER A 107 -13.02 14.32 10.32
N GLU A 108 -11.93 13.98 9.62
CA GLU A 108 -11.48 12.60 9.48
C GLU A 108 -11.09 12.01 10.86
N LEU A 109 -10.38 12.75 11.71
CA LEU A 109 -10.06 12.31 13.08
C LEU A 109 -11.32 12.01 13.89
N LYS A 110 -12.34 12.86 13.79
CA LYS A 110 -13.64 12.63 14.46
C LYS A 110 -14.32 11.35 13.96
N ASN A 111 -14.23 11.06 12.66
CA ASN A 111 -14.77 9.84 12.08
C ASN A 111 -14.03 8.57 12.54
N LEU A 112 -12.74 8.67 12.86
CA LEU A 112 -11.99 7.56 13.47
C LEU A 112 -12.45 7.32 14.91
N LEU A 113 -12.56 8.39 15.69
CA LEU A 113 -12.97 8.34 17.09
C LEU A 113 -14.42 7.84 17.28
N SER A 114 -15.28 8.01 16.28
CA SER A 114 -16.66 7.53 16.31
C SER A 114 -16.86 6.09 15.84
N LYS A 115 -15.81 5.45 15.28
CA LYS A 115 -15.83 4.06 14.82
C LYS A 115 -15.27 3.05 15.83
N GLN A 116 -14.99 3.48 17.06
CA GLN A 116 -14.67 2.58 18.19
C GLN A 116 -15.94 2.12 18.93
#